data_AF-A0AAV6VLG7-F1
#
_entry.id   AF-A0AAV6VLG7-F1
#
_cell.length_a   1.000
_cell.length_b   1.000
_cell.length_c   1.000
_cell.angle_alpha   90.00
_cell.angle_beta   90.00
_cell.angle_gamma   90.00
#
_symmetry.space_group_name_H-M   'P 1'
#
loop_
_entity.id
_entity.type
_entity.pdbx_description
1 polymer ?
#
loop_
_entity_poly.entity_id
_entity_poly.type
_entity_poly.pdbx_seq_one_letter_code
_entity_poly.pdbx_strand_id
1 'polypeptide(L)'
;MCESSTSSKDRYPPRSCDTFAVLPTGTLDNCVVFGKNSDRPGDEVQEVIYVPATDHPQPSKVRCTYIEVKQVPHTYAVILSKPAWMWGAEMGANEHDVCIGNEAVWTVLNDDTDEIEKLLGMDLLRLGLERSKTALEAVHVIVALIDEYGMGGNCSDTLPNFTYHNSFLIADPEEVWILECAGTIWAAEKVTEGVRNISNELSIGTKIDLKSSNAEEFAIENGHWNSRRGVFNFKRAYDQNDCGIESSRYRAGKRLLRDLSKNGQFSATDMFTVLRDEPSGICMCPPDSFVSTGSQVSVLHKPGSGKPSCHWFTATPDPSQSVFKPFIFTQNVKFPDEVVSPIVGQSRKPDRRHELYKLHEKAVINVRRQKFAGSNLEKLEAKYVELVKEILSKGDEKQVADKLFYDTVKEECLMYN
;
A
#
# COMPACT_ATOMS: atom_id res chain seq x y z
N MET A 1 -11.76 -39.24 5.60
CA MET A 1 -10.64 -39.02 6.52
C MET A 1 -9.41 -38.89 5.65
N CYS A 2 -9.06 -37.66 5.27
CA CYS A 2 -7.82 -37.38 4.57
C CYS A 2 -6.77 -37.14 5.65
N GLU A 3 -5.77 -38.03 5.69
CA GLU A 3 -4.59 -37.87 6.52
C GLU A 3 -3.80 -36.68 5.99
N SER A 4 -3.74 -35.62 6.80
CA SER A 4 -2.88 -34.47 6.59
C SER A 4 -1.45 -34.86 6.93
N SER A 5 -0.65 -35.15 5.91
CA SER A 5 0.80 -35.26 6.05
C SER A 5 1.47 -34.05 5.41
N THR A 6 1.81 -33.05 6.21
CA THR A 6 3.06 -32.28 6.08
C THR A 6 3.25 -31.43 7.34
N SER A 7 4.42 -31.56 7.93
CA SER A 7 4.97 -30.71 8.99
C SER A 7 5.07 -29.26 8.48
N SER A 8 4.01 -28.47 8.62
CA SER A 8 4.13 -27.01 8.48
C SER A 8 4.79 -26.49 9.76
N LYS A 9 6.05 -26.04 9.68
CA LYS A 9 6.56 -25.10 10.69
C LYS A 9 5.54 -23.97 10.79
N ASP A 10 5.11 -23.61 12.00
CA ASP A 10 4.06 -22.61 12.25
C ASP A 10 4.37 -21.30 11.51
N ARG A 11 3.80 -21.13 10.31
CA ARG A 11 3.86 -19.85 9.58
C ARG A 11 2.90 -18.90 10.28
N TYR A 12 3.34 -17.70 10.62
CA TYR A 12 2.46 -16.69 11.18
C TYR A 12 1.47 -16.23 10.10
N PRO A 13 0.14 -16.38 10.29
CA PRO A 13 -0.82 -15.92 9.29
C PRO A 13 -0.70 -14.43 9.07
N PRO A 14 -0.74 -13.96 7.80
CA PRO A 14 -0.86 -12.53 7.52
C PRO A 14 -2.16 -12.05 8.15
N ARG A 15 -2.03 -11.16 9.13
CA ARG A 15 -3.17 -10.81 9.99
C ARG A 15 -3.95 -9.62 9.44
N SER A 16 -3.28 -8.67 8.80
CA SER A 16 -3.94 -7.45 8.35
C SER A 16 -3.18 -6.65 7.29
N CYS A 17 -3.95 -5.97 6.45
CA CYS A 17 -3.69 -4.91 5.46
C CYS A 17 -4.99 -4.76 4.66
N ASP A 18 -5.35 -3.53 4.30
CA ASP A 18 -6.47 -3.25 3.40
C ASP A 18 -6.11 -2.10 2.46
N THR A 19 -6.43 -2.29 1.18
CA THR A 19 -6.33 -1.25 0.15
C THR A 19 -7.69 -1.05 -0.53
N PHE A 20 -8.03 0.22 -0.78
CA PHE A 20 -9.33 0.69 -1.21
C PHE A 20 -9.19 1.62 -2.42
N ALA A 21 -10.21 1.61 -3.29
CA ALA A 21 -10.37 2.56 -4.37
C ALA A 21 -11.85 2.91 -4.59
N VAL A 22 -12.12 4.19 -4.80
CA VAL A 22 -13.40 4.72 -5.27
C VAL A 22 -13.15 5.40 -6.62
N LEU A 23 -13.88 5.00 -7.65
CA LEU A 23 -13.72 5.49 -9.02
C LEU A 23 -14.58 6.74 -9.28
N PRO A 24 -14.32 7.50 -10.37
CA PRO A 24 -14.81 8.87 -10.57
C PRO A 24 -16.30 9.11 -10.31
N THR A 25 -17.19 8.21 -10.72
CA THR A 25 -18.64 8.39 -10.53
C THR A 25 -19.08 8.45 -9.07
N GLY A 26 -18.26 7.94 -8.15
CA GLY A 26 -18.53 7.93 -6.70
C GLY A 26 -17.93 9.12 -5.94
N THR A 27 -17.13 9.96 -6.59
CA THR A 27 -16.27 10.96 -5.91
C THR A 27 -16.66 12.39 -6.21
N LEU A 28 -16.33 13.29 -5.27
CA LEU A 28 -16.68 14.72 -5.32
C LEU A 28 -16.18 15.41 -6.60
N ASP A 29 -14.97 15.08 -7.05
CA ASP A 29 -14.27 15.76 -8.15
C ASP A 29 -14.16 14.90 -9.43
N ASN A 30 -14.95 13.83 -9.53
CA ASN A 30 -14.89 12.87 -10.64
C ASN A 30 -13.45 12.36 -10.87
N CYS A 31 -12.80 12.01 -9.76
CA CYS A 31 -11.42 11.54 -9.64
C CYS A 31 -11.36 10.14 -9.02
N VAL A 32 -10.20 9.49 -9.07
CA VAL A 32 -9.99 8.24 -8.32
C VAL A 32 -9.50 8.58 -6.92
N VAL A 33 -10.11 7.99 -5.88
CA VAL A 33 -9.64 8.09 -4.49
C VAL A 33 -9.13 6.73 -4.02
N PHE A 34 -7.82 6.64 -3.80
CA PHE A 34 -7.10 5.48 -3.30
C PHE A 34 -6.85 5.59 -1.78
N GLY A 35 -6.86 4.48 -1.05
CA GLY A 35 -6.49 4.44 0.36
C GLY A 35 -5.85 3.12 0.77
N LYS A 36 -4.85 3.13 1.65
CA LYS A 36 -4.17 1.92 2.15
C LYS A 36 -3.78 2.05 3.61
N ASN A 37 -4.01 0.99 4.39
CA ASN A 37 -3.41 0.76 5.70
C ASN A 37 -2.37 -0.36 5.63
N SER A 38 -1.16 -0.10 6.11
CA SER A 38 -0.11 -1.10 6.22
C SER A 38 -0.02 -1.63 7.64
N ASP A 39 -0.49 -2.86 7.84
CA ASP A 39 -0.49 -3.49 9.14
C ASP A 39 0.71 -4.42 9.29
N ARG A 40 1.61 -4.03 10.18
CA ARG A 40 2.89 -4.72 10.41
C ARG A 40 3.16 -4.83 11.92
N PRO A 41 4.13 -5.65 12.38
CA PRO A 41 4.56 -5.66 13.78
C PRO A 41 4.74 -4.24 14.34
N GLY A 42 4.23 -3.96 15.54
CA GLY A 42 4.21 -2.59 16.09
C GLY A 42 5.57 -1.98 16.41
N ASP A 43 6.64 -2.76 16.41
CA ASP A 43 8.02 -2.29 16.50
C ASP A 43 8.67 -2.00 15.14
N GLU A 44 8.00 -2.34 14.03
CA GLU A 44 8.44 -2.09 12.67
C GLU A 44 8.09 -0.64 12.25
N VAL A 45 9.08 0.24 12.36
CA VAL A 45 8.93 1.65 11.97
C VAL A 45 8.71 1.76 10.46
N GLN A 46 7.69 2.51 10.05
CA GLN A 46 7.54 3.00 8.69
C GLN A 46 7.99 4.45 8.55
N GLU A 47 8.79 4.69 7.52
CA GLU A 47 9.21 6.01 7.08
C GLU A 47 8.45 6.40 5.81
N VAL A 48 8.30 7.71 5.59
CA VAL A 48 7.84 8.25 4.31
C VAL A 48 9.03 8.91 3.64
N ILE A 49 9.35 8.51 2.40
CA ILE A 49 10.48 9.06 1.64
C ILE A 49 10.03 9.56 0.28
N TYR A 50 10.70 10.61 -0.19
CA TYR A 50 10.62 11.07 -1.58
C TYR A 50 11.92 10.74 -2.30
N VAL A 51 11.82 10.06 -3.44
CA VAL A 51 12.95 9.72 -4.32
C VAL A 51 12.74 10.43 -5.66
N PRO A 52 13.63 11.33 -6.08
CA PRO A 52 13.48 12.07 -7.33
C PRO A 52 13.73 11.19 -8.56
N ALA A 53 13.16 11.59 -9.70
CA ALA A 53 13.41 10.98 -10.98
C ALA A 53 14.91 11.00 -11.30
N THR A 54 15.44 9.89 -11.83
CA THR A 54 16.88 9.70 -11.98
C THR A 54 17.19 8.91 -13.25
N ASP A 55 18.18 9.39 -14.01
CA ASP A 55 18.79 8.66 -15.12
C ASP A 55 19.94 7.78 -14.60
N HIS A 56 20.02 6.55 -15.09
CA HIS A 56 21.01 5.56 -14.65
C HIS A 56 21.91 5.14 -15.81
N PRO A 57 23.24 5.02 -15.61
CA PRO A 57 24.14 4.52 -16.63
C PRO A 57 23.78 3.10 -17.04
N GLN A 58 24.02 2.72 -18.29
CA GLN A 58 23.69 1.40 -18.82
C GLN A 58 24.95 0.66 -19.32
N PRO A 59 25.16 -0.62 -18.95
CA PRO A 59 24.32 -1.44 -18.06
C PRO A 59 24.56 -1.12 -16.58
N SER A 60 23.50 -1.12 -15.77
CA SER A 60 23.60 -1.04 -14.31
C SER A 60 22.60 -1.97 -13.62
N LYS A 61 22.77 -2.12 -12.30
CA LYS A 61 21.89 -2.90 -11.43
C LYS A 61 21.43 -2.06 -10.25
N VAL A 62 20.32 -2.43 -9.65
CA VAL A 62 19.83 -1.87 -8.39
C VAL A 62 19.75 -2.98 -7.35
N ARG A 63 20.26 -2.70 -6.15
CA ARG A 63 20.15 -3.57 -4.98
C ARG A 63 18.78 -3.34 -4.33
N CYS A 64 17.90 -4.33 -4.43
CA CYS A 64 16.62 -4.39 -3.73
C CYS A 64 16.85 -4.93 -2.30
N THR A 65 15.80 -5.43 -1.63
CA THR A 65 15.92 -5.88 -0.25
C THR A 65 16.91 -7.05 -0.12
N TYR A 66 16.77 -8.08 -0.95
CA TYR A 66 17.62 -9.29 -0.88
C TYR A 66 18.48 -9.55 -2.10
N ILE A 67 18.05 -9.13 -3.29
CA ILE A 67 18.75 -9.43 -4.54
C ILE A 67 19.07 -8.15 -5.33
N GLU A 68 19.92 -8.28 -6.34
CA GLU A 68 20.11 -7.23 -7.34
C GLU A 68 19.34 -7.57 -8.62
N VAL A 69 18.70 -6.56 -9.21
CA VAL A 69 18.00 -6.68 -10.49
C VAL A 69 18.57 -5.71 -11.51
N LYS A 70 18.31 -5.98 -12.81
CA LYS A 70 18.68 -5.05 -13.88
C LYS A 70 17.99 -3.69 -13.65
N GLN A 71 18.76 -2.62 -13.77
CA GLN A 71 18.24 -1.26 -13.66
C GLN A 71 17.80 -0.74 -15.03
N VAL A 72 16.71 0.02 -15.06
CA VAL A 72 16.23 0.69 -16.28
C VAL A 72 16.98 2.01 -16.53
N PRO A 73 17.02 2.54 -17.77
CA PRO A 73 17.72 3.79 -18.07
C PRO A 73 17.21 4.99 -17.27
N HIS A 74 15.92 5.00 -16.94
CA HIS A 74 15.27 6.11 -16.24
C HIS A 74 14.26 5.57 -15.22
N THR A 75 14.25 6.14 -14.03
CA THR A 75 13.24 5.89 -13.00
C THR A 75 12.47 7.17 -12.69
N TYR A 76 11.15 7.07 -12.55
CA TYR A 76 10.27 8.20 -12.20
C TYR A 76 10.41 8.57 -10.72
N ALA A 77 10.05 9.82 -10.41
CA ALA A 77 10.00 10.29 -9.03
C ALA A 77 8.86 9.57 -8.28
N VAL A 78 9.12 9.19 -7.03
CA VAL A 78 8.17 8.46 -6.18
C VAL A 78 8.12 9.03 -4.76
N ILE A 79 6.95 8.96 -4.14
CA ILE A 79 6.77 9.08 -2.69
C ILE A 79 6.31 7.73 -2.15
N LEU A 80 6.98 7.23 -1.12
CA LEU A 80 6.83 5.87 -0.61
C LEU A 80 6.60 5.88 0.89
N SER A 81 5.65 5.08 1.38
CA SER A 81 5.62 4.64 2.78
C SER A 81 6.22 3.25 2.85
N LYS A 82 7.31 3.09 3.61
CA LYS A 82 8.08 1.85 3.65
C LYS A 82 8.57 1.49 5.05
N PRO A 83 8.67 0.20 5.40
CA PRO A 83 9.39 -0.23 6.58
C PRO A 83 10.86 0.15 6.52
N ALA A 84 11.40 0.69 7.61
CA ALA A 84 12.73 1.29 7.65
C ALA A 84 13.89 0.30 7.40
N TRP A 85 13.65 -1.01 7.47
CA TRP A 85 14.69 -2.03 7.28
C TRP A 85 14.83 -2.53 5.84
N MET A 86 13.78 -2.40 5.01
CA MET A 86 13.76 -2.94 3.65
C MET A 86 13.99 -1.85 2.60
N TRP A 87 14.26 -2.25 1.35
CA TRP A 87 14.38 -1.33 0.21
C TRP A 87 13.02 -1.01 -0.43
N GLY A 88 12.17 -2.01 -0.54
CA GLY A 88 10.81 -1.92 -1.08
C GLY A 88 9.88 -1.04 -0.24
N ALA A 89 8.63 -0.94 -0.69
CA ALA A 89 7.61 -0.11 -0.04
C ALA A 89 6.28 -0.85 0.13
N GLU A 90 5.55 -0.42 1.15
CA GLU A 90 4.23 -0.93 1.48
C GLU A 90 3.14 -0.27 0.64
N MET A 91 3.37 0.99 0.26
CA MET A 91 2.51 1.79 -0.60
C MET A 91 3.27 3.00 -1.12
N GLY A 92 2.77 3.60 -2.18
CA GLY A 92 3.30 4.87 -2.66
C GLY A 92 2.54 5.44 -3.84
N ALA A 93 3.10 6.51 -4.38
CA ALA A 93 2.68 7.12 -5.63
C ALA A 93 3.88 7.57 -6.45
N ASN A 94 3.72 7.74 -7.76
CA ASN A 94 4.74 8.33 -8.62
C ASN A 94 4.27 9.64 -9.27
N GLU A 95 5.18 10.36 -9.92
CA GLU A 95 4.90 11.64 -10.60
C GLU A 95 3.94 11.55 -11.79
N HIS A 96 3.53 10.33 -12.15
CA HIS A 96 2.53 10.04 -13.17
C HIS A 96 1.18 9.66 -12.57
N ASP A 97 0.98 9.93 -11.27
CA ASP A 97 -0.24 9.67 -10.52
C ASP A 97 -0.62 8.18 -10.44
N VAL A 98 0.35 7.28 -10.62
CA VAL A 98 0.17 5.85 -10.34
C VAL A 98 0.35 5.62 -8.84
N CYS A 99 -0.63 5.03 -8.19
CA CYS A 99 -0.59 4.57 -6.80
C CYS A 99 -0.62 3.05 -6.73
N ILE A 100 0.15 2.47 -5.81
CA ILE A 100 0.13 1.02 -5.56
C ILE A 100 0.09 0.77 -4.05
N GLY A 101 -0.77 -0.15 -3.64
CA GLY A 101 -0.76 -0.81 -2.33
C GLY A 101 -0.63 -2.33 -2.51
N ASN A 102 -0.15 -3.03 -1.47
CA ASN A 102 -0.06 -4.49 -1.48
C ASN A 102 -0.56 -5.13 -0.19
N GLU A 103 -0.93 -6.40 -0.30
CA GLU A 103 -1.43 -7.25 0.77
C GLU A 103 -0.70 -8.58 0.73
N ALA A 104 -0.35 -9.07 1.92
CA ALA A 104 0.07 -10.45 2.10
C ALA A 104 -1.12 -11.39 1.88
N VAL A 105 -0.97 -12.35 0.98
CA VAL A 105 -1.94 -13.41 0.72
C VAL A 105 -1.28 -14.77 0.81
N TRP A 106 -2.09 -15.75 1.22
CA TRP A 106 -1.69 -17.16 1.25
C TRP A 106 -2.46 -17.95 0.21
N THR A 107 -1.72 -18.70 -0.56
CA THR A 107 -2.17 -19.48 -1.69
C THR A 107 -1.81 -20.94 -1.50
N VAL A 108 -2.49 -21.81 -2.24
CA VAL A 108 -2.19 -23.25 -2.25
C VAL A 108 -0.78 -23.57 -2.77
N LEU A 109 -0.06 -22.57 -3.31
CA LEU A 109 1.31 -22.70 -3.81
C LEU A 109 2.37 -22.17 -2.84
N ASN A 110 1.98 -21.71 -1.65
CA ASN A 110 2.94 -21.35 -0.63
C ASN A 110 3.66 -22.59 -0.09
N ASP A 111 5.00 -22.60 -0.15
CA ASP A 111 5.84 -23.71 0.27
C ASP A 111 7.19 -23.22 0.83
N ASP A 112 8.07 -24.13 1.23
CA ASP A 112 9.34 -23.76 1.89
C ASP A 112 10.32 -23.04 0.93
N THR A 113 10.07 -23.07 -0.38
CA THR A 113 10.85 -22.30 -1.36
C THR A 113 10.55 -20.80 -1.30
N ASP A 114 9.46 -20.38 -0.64
CA ASP A 114 9.16 -18.98 -0.37
C ASP A 114 10.19 -18.34 0.58
N GLU A 115 10.95 -19.13 1.35
CA GLU A 115 12.06 -18.62 2.20
C GLU A 115 13.29 -18.22 1.36
N ILE A 116 13.37 -18.65 0.09
CA ILE A 116 14.48 -18.29 -0.79
C ILE A 116 14.39 -16.80 -1.14
N GLU A 117 15.46 -16.08 -0.82
CA GLU A 117 15.64 -14.67 -1.13
C GLU A 117 15.45 -14.39 -2.63
N LYS A 118 14.39 -13.64 -2.96
CA LYS A 118 14.05 -13.13 -4.30
C LYS A 118 13.60 -11.66 -4.16
N LEU A 119 12.76 -11.18 -5.08
CA LEU A 119 12.05 -9.92 -4.85
C LEU A 119 10.92 -10.13 -3.84
N LEU A 120 10.82 -9.23 -2.87
CA LEU A 120 9.62 -9.13 -2.04
C LEU A 120 8.49 -8.46 -2.82
N GLY A 121 7.23 -8.68 -2.43
CA GLY A 121 6.11 -7.91 -2.96
C GLY A 121 6.30 -6.40 -2.82
N MET A 122 6.92 -5.98 -1.72
CA MET A 122 7.25 -4.58 -1.46
C MET A 122 8.33 -4.05 -2.42
N ASP A 123 9.27 -4.89 -2.86
CA ASP A 123 10.26 -4.52 -3.88
C ASP A 123 9.58 -4.40 -5.26
N LEU A 124 8.71 -5.35 -5.60
CA LEU A 124 7.91 -5.34 -6.84
C LEU A 124 7.04 -4.08 -6.94
N LEU A 125 6.37 -3.71 -5.84
CA LEU A 125 5.57 -2.48 -5.74
C LEU A 125 6.40 -1.25 -6.09
N ARG A 126 7.56 -1.09 -5.42
CA ARG A 126 8.44 0.06 -5.63
C ARG A 126 8.98 0.09 -7.07
N LEU A 127 9.43 -1.04 -7.60
CA LEU A 127 9.89 -1.14 -8.99
C LEU A 127 8.76 -0.83 -9.98
N GLY A 128 7.53 -1.25 -9.68
CA GLY A 128 6.34 -0.89 -10.45
C GLY A 128 6.15 0.62 -10.53
N LEU A 129 6.18 1.31 -9.39
CA LEU A 129 6.06 2.78 -9.31
C LEU A 129 7.20 3.50 -10.04
N GLU A 130 8.45 3.07 -9.83
CA GLU A 130 9.63 3.72 -10.44
C GLU A 130 9.69 3.54 -11.97
N ARG A 131 8.95 2.58 -12.56
CA ARG A 131 9.10 2.16 -13.96
C ARG A 131 7.84 2.27 -14.82
N SER A 132 6.74 2.81 -14.30
CA SER A 132 5.46 2.89 -15.01
C SER A 132 4.86 4.30 -15.04
N LYS A 133 4.08 4.60 -16.08
CA LYS A 133 3.30 5.85 -16.19
C LYS A 133 1.79 5.63 -16.04
N THR A 134 1.34 4.38 -16.07
CA THR A 134 -0.07 3.99 -15.95
C THR A 134 -0.19 2.76 -15.05
N ALA A 135 -1.39 2.52 -14.52
CA ALA A 135 -1.67 1.34 -13.71
C ALA A 135 -1.44 0.04 -14.49
N LEU A 136 -1.84 0.00 -15.77
CA LEU A 136 -1.59 -1.16 -16.63
C LEU A 136 -0.09 -1.39 -16.89
N GLU A 137 0.69 -0.32 -17.13
CA GLU A 137 2.14 -0.45 -17.25
C GLU A 137 2.76 -1.02 -15.97
N ALA A 138 2.28 -0.60 -14.79
CA ALA A 138 2.74 -1.13 -13.51
C ALA A 138 2.43 -2.63 -13.37
N VAL A 139 1.24 -3.09 -13.78
CA VAL A 139 0.90 -4.52 -13.82
C VAL A 139 1.93 -5.27 -14.67
N HIS A 140 2.21 -4.79 -15.88
CA HIS A 140 3.17 -5.43 -16.79
C HIS A 140 4.60 -5.46 -16.23
N VAL A 141 5.05 -4.37 -15.60
CA VAL A 141 6.36 -4.32 -14.94
C VAL A 141 6.45 -5.37 -13.84
N ILE A 142 5.44 -5.44 -12.96
CA ILE A 142 5.43 -6.36 -11.82
C ILE A 142 5.46 -7.82 -12.30
N VAL A 143 4.61 -8.19 -13.27
CA VAL A 143 4.57 -9.59 -13.75
C VAL A 143 5.84 -9.99 -14.49
N ALA A 144 6.46 -9.08 -15.27
CA ALA A 144 7.76 -9.36 -15.89
C ALA A 144 8.88 -9.56 -14.85
N LEU A 145 8.85 -8.81 -13.74
CA LEU A 145 9.80 -8.99 -12.64
C LEU A 145 9.58 -10.30 -11.89
N ILE A 146 8.32 -10.71 -11.70
CA ILE A 146 7.97 -12.02 -11.13
C ILE A 146 8.46 -13.14 -12.06
N ASP A 147 8.28 -13.01 -13.36
CA ASP A 147 8.73 -14.01 -14.34
C ASP A 147 10.27 -14.13 -14.37
N GLU A 148 11.01 -13.01 -14.27
CA GLU A 148 12.48 -13.00 -14.35
C GLU A 148 13.17 -13.36 -13.02
N TYR A 149 12.67 -12.83 -11.89
CA TYR A 149 13.34 -12.92 -10.58
C TYR A 149 12.56 -13.70 -9.52
N GLY A 150 11.28 -13.99 -9.77
CA GLY A 150 10.39 -14.62 -8.81
C GLY A 150 10.04 -13.73 -7.61
N MET A 151 9.21 -14.28 -6.72
CA MET A 151 8.79 -13.67 -5.47
C MET A 151 9.14 -14.59 -4.30
N GLY A 152 9.68 -14.03 -3.21
CA GLY A 152 10.12 -14.79 -2.04
C GLY A 152 11.16 -14.08 -1.19
N GLY A 153 11.42 -14.63 -0.01
CA GLY A 153 12.25 -14.06 1.05
C GLY A 153 11.42 -13.70 2.28
N ASN A 154 12.10 -13.50 3.42
CA ASN A 154 11.42 -13.17 4.68
C ASN A 154 10.84 -11.75 4.62
N CYS A 155 9.55 -11.59 4.91
CA CYS A 155 8.89 -10.28 4.86
C CYS A 155 8.96 -9.52 6.20
N SER A 156 9.86 -9.90 7.10
CA SER A 156 10.08 -9.25 8.39
C SER A 156 11.54 -9.39 8.81
N ASP A 157 12.11 -8.37 9.46
CA ASP A 157 13.44 -8.46 10.07
C ASP A 157 13.40 -8.93 11.54
N THR A 158 12.21 -9.13 12.12
CA THR A 158 12.00 -9.60 13.51
C THR A 158 11.31 -10.94 13.59
N LEU A 159 10.39 -11.25 12.67
CA LEU A 159 9.66 -12.52 12.62
C LEU A 159 10.36 -13.50 11.67
N PRO A 160 10.81 -14.68 12.14
CA PRO A 160 11.35 -15.70 11.25
C PRO A 160 10.23 -16.35 10.43
N ASN A 161 10.57 -16.76 9.20
CA ASN A 161 9.68 -17.51 8.29
C ASN A 161 8.35 -16.79 8.01
N PHE A 162 8.36 -15.45 8.02
CA PHE A 162 7.20 -14.64 7.70
C PHE A 162 7.15 -14.42 6.18
N THR A 163 6.76 -15.46 5.45
CA THR A 163 6.69 -15.46 3.98
C THR A 163 5.24 -15.51 3.49
N TYR A 164 4.99 -14.88 2.35
CA TYR A 164 3.68 -14.82 1.71
C TYR A 164 3.82 -14.47 0.23
N HIS A 165 2.74 -14.67 -0.53
CA HIS A 165 2.56 -14.07 -1.85
C HIS A 165 1.81 -12.75 -1.74
N ASN A 166 1.66 -12.03 -2.84
CA ASN A 166 1.09 -10.67 -2.81
C ASN A 166 -0.15 -10.52 -3.70
N SER A 167 -1.10 -9.76 -3.17
CA SER A 167 -2.08 -9.04 -3.96
C SER A 167 -1.65 -7.57 -4.05
N PHE A 168 -2.00 -6.90 -5.15
CA PHE A 168 -1.73 -5.50 -5.40
C PHE A 168 -3.00 -4.81 -5.90
N LEU A 169 -3.27 -3.62 -5.37
CA LEU A 169 -4.23 -2.68 -5.96
C LEU A 169 -3.43 -1.52 -6.53
N ILE A 170 -3.57 -1.33 -7.83
CA ILE A 170 -2.80 -0.39 -8.65
C ILE A 170 -3.83 0.57 -9.25
N ALA A 171 -3.70 1.86 -8.96
CA ALA A 171 -4.64 2.88 -9.42
C ALA A 171 -3.90 3.98 -10.18
N ASP A 172 -4.55 4.53 -11.20
CA ASP A 172 -4.17 5.79 -11.82
C ASP A 172 -5.44 6.68 -11.98
N PRO A 173 -5.38 7.88 -12.57
CA PRO A 173 -6.56 8.74 -12.71
C PRO A 173 -7.71 8.18 -13.57
N GLU A 174 -7.48 7.12 -14.36
CA GLU A 174 -8.45 6.55 -15.29
C GLU A 174 -9.01 5.21 -14.83
N GLU A 175 -8.17 4.36 -14.24
CA GLU A 175 -8.52 2.97 -13.96
C GLU A 175 -7.84 2.41 -12.70
N VAL A 176 -8.40 1.29 -12.22
CA VAL A 176 -7.85 0.50 -11.12
C VAL A 176 -7.64 -0.93 -11.60
N TRP A 177 -6.50 -1.50 -11.26
CA TRP A 177 -6.15 -2.89 -11.50
C TRP A 177 -5.92 -3.62 -10.19
N ILE A 178 -6.51 -4.81 -10.07
CA ILE A 178 -6.14 -5.78 -9.05
C ILE A 178 -5.21 -6.78 -9.70
N LEU A 179 -4.04 -7.03 -9.10
CA LEU A 179 -3.10 -8.08 -9.51
C LEU A 179 -2.89 -9.03 -8.34
N GLU A 180 -3.25 -10.29 -8.50
CA GLU A 180 -3.14 -11.32 -7.46
C GLU A 180 -2.19 -12.43 -7.91
N CYS A 181 -1.23 -12.76 -7.05
CA CYS A 181 -0.16 -13.71 -7.34
C CYS A 181 -0.22 -14.94 -6.41
N ALA A 182 0.01 -16.10 -7.00
CA ALA A 182 0.28 -17.38 -6.37
C ALA A 182 1.63 -17.89 -6.93
N GLY A 183 2.73 -17.55 -6.25
CA GLY A 183 4.08 -17.75 -6.77
C GLY A 183 4.27 -16.96 -8.07
N THR A 184 4.57 -17.67 -9.16
CA THR A 184 4.67 -17.09 -10.52
C THR A 184 3.35 -17.13 -11.30
N ILE A 185 2.31 -17.80 -10.78
CA ILE A 185 0.99 -17.78 -11.36
C ILE A 185 0.28 -16.52 -10.92
N TRP A 186 -0.30 -15.78 -11.85
CA TRP A 186 -1.01 -14.53 -11.53
C TRP A 186 -2.24 -14.33 -12.40
N ALA A 187 -3.17 -13.51 -11.89
CA ALA A 187 -4.32 -12.97 -12.61
C ALA A 187 -4.50 -11.49 -12.27
N ALA A 188 -5.04 -10.72 -13.22
CA ALA A 188 -5.36 -9.32 -13.05
C ALA A 188 -6.77 -8.98 -13.54
N GLU A 189 -7.44 -8.10 -12.79
CA GLU A 189 -8.79 -7.60 -13.05
C GLU A 189 -8.76 -6.08 -13.23
N LYS A 190 -9.32 -5.58 -14.33
CA LYS A 190 -9.52 -4.16 -14.59
C LYS A 190 -10.84 -3.68 -14.00
N VAL A 191 -10.82 -2.56 -13.28
CA VAL A 191 -12.00 -1.91 -12.71
C VAL A 191 -12.06 -0.46 -13.20
N THR A 192 -13.18 -0.09 -13.82
CA THR A 192 -13.38 1.24 -14.43
C THR A 192 -14.54 2.02 -13.83
N GLU A 193 -15.33 1.41 -12.93
CA GLU A 193 -16.44 2.07 -12.24
C GLU A 193 -16.68 1.54 -10.83
N GLY A 194 -17.36 2.34 -10.01
CA GLY A 194 -17.79 1.95 -8.66
C GLY A 194 -16.68 1.99 -7.63
N VAL A 195 -16.59 0.93 -6.82
CA VAL A 195 -15.61 0.80 -5.72
C VAL A 195 -14.94 -0.56 -5.78
N ARG A 196 -13.67 -0.62 -5.37
CA ARG A 196 -12.93 -1.88 -5.24
C ARG A 196 -12.06 -1.83 -3.98
N ASN A 197 -11.90 -2.95 -3.32
CA ASN A 197 -10.96 -3.12 -2.23
C ASN A 197 -10.33 -4.50 -2.30
N ILE A 198 -9.18 -4.66 -1.66
CA ILE A 198 -8.52 -5.94 -1.40
C ILE A 198 -8.07 -6.00 0.07
N SER A 199 -7.97 -7.21 0.58
CA SER A 199 -7.57 -7.54 1.95
C SER A 199 -6.63 -8.76 1.89
N ASN A 200 -6.30 -9.39 3.02
CA ASN A 200 -5.45 -10.60 3.06
C ASN A 200 -6.13 -11.89 2.58
N GLU A 201 -6.80 -11.83 1.43
CA GLU A 201 -7.40 -12.95 0.72
C GLU A 201 -7.35 -12.66 -0.79
N LEU A 202 -7.35 -13.70 -1.63
CA LEU A 202 -7.55 -13.49 -3.07
C LEU A 202 -9.00 -13.06 -3.31
N SER A 203 -9.27 -12.32 -4.36
CA SER A 203 -10.57 -11.71 -4.64
C SER A 203 -10.97 -11.79 -6.10
N ILE A 204 -10.02 -12.04 -7.01
CA ILE A 204 -10.30 -12.18 -8.43
C ILE A 204 -11.07 -13.48 -8.66
N GLY A 205 -12.33 -13.34 -9.07
CA GLY A 205 -13.23 -14.44 -9.37
C GLY A 205 -13.07 -14.91 -10.82
N THR A 206 -14.18 -14.89 -11.56
CA THR A 206 -14.23 -15.29 -12.98
C THR A 206 -14.00 -14.13 -13.95
N LYS A 207 -14.05 -12.88 -13.47
CA LYS A 207 -13.71 -11.71 -14.27
C LYS A 207 -12.20 -11.53 -14.21
N ILE A 208 -11.53 -11.90 -15.29
CA ILE A 208 -10.06 -11.88 -15.42
C ILE A 208 -9.76 -11.22 -16.77
N ASP A 209 -9.05 -10.11 -16.73
CA ASP A 209 -8.67 -9.35 -17.93
C ASP A 209 -7.29 -9.77 -18.45
N LEU A 210 -6.35 -10.08 -17.53
CA LEU A 210 -5.03 -10.63 -17.84
C LEU A 210 -4.72 -11.80 -16.91
N LYS A 211 -3.97 -12.79 -17.37
CA LYS A 211 -3.44 -13.87 -16.52
C LYS A 211 -2.18 -14.47 -17.13
N SER A 212 -1.36 -15.09 -16.28
CA SER A 212 -0.32 -16.03 -16.73
C SER A 212 -0.93 -17.12 -17.62
N SER A 213 -0.25 -17.47 -18.71
CA SER A 213 -0.81 -18.32 -19.77
C SER A 213 -1.17 -19.72 -19.27
N ASN A 214 -0.45 -20.23 -18.27
CA ASN A 214 -0.63 -21.54 -17.67
C ASN A 214 -1.52 -21.54 -16.40
N ALA A 215 -2.11 -20.41 -15.99
CA ALA A 215 -2.86 -20.31 -14.72
C ALA A 215 -4.00 -21.34 -14.58
N GLU A 216 -4.73 -21.63 -15.66
CA GLU A 216 -5.86 -22.57 -15.58
C GLU A 216 -5.41 -24.02 -15.74
N GLU A 217 -4.50 -24.28 -16.69
CA GLU A 217 -3.93 -25.61 -16.93
C GLU A 217 -3.20 -26.12 -15.70
N PHE A 218 -2.33 -25.31 -15.10
CA PHE A 218 -1.61 -25.66 -13.88
C PHE A 218 -2.57 -25.99 -12.73
N ALA A 219 -3.64 -25.20 -12.57
CA ALA A 219 -4.63 -25.46 -11.52
C ALA A 219 -5.35 -26.80 -11.73
N ILE A 220 -5.67 -27.17 -12.97
CA ILE A 220 -6.32 -28.45 -13.28
C ILE A 220 -5.36 -29.62 -13.04
N GLU A 221 -4.14 -29.54 -13.56
CA GLU A 221 -3.12 -30.60 -13.45
C GLU A 221 -2.76 -30.92 -11.99
N ASN A 222 -2.73 -29.89 -11.14
CA ASN A 222 -2.41 -30.03 -9.72
C ASN A 222 -3.66 -30.22 -8.83
N GLY A 223 -4.84 -30.39 -9.43
CA GLY A 223 -6.09 -30.68 -8.70
C GLY A 223 -6.65 -29.49 -7.90
N HIS A 224 -6.13 -28.28 -8.11
CA HIS A 224 -6.61 -27.03 -7.51
C HIS A 224 -7.88 -26.49 -8.19
N TRP A 225 -8.12 -26.87 -9.44
CA TRP A 225 -9.32 -26.51 -10.18
C TRP A 225 -9.96 -27.72 -10.87
N ASN A 226 -11.29 -27.71 -10.96
CA ASN A 226 -12.05 -28.71 -11.71
C ASN A 226 -12.87 -28.00 -12.78
N SER A 227 -12.54 -28.22 -14.06
CA SER A 227 -13.20 -27.60 -15.20
C SER A 227 -14.71 -27.87 -15.27
N ARG A 228 -15.22 -28.93 -14.62
CA ARG A 228 -16.65 -29.21 -14.51
C ARG A 228 -17.38 -28.22 -13.59
N ARG A 229 -16.67 -27.41 -12.79
CA ARG A 229 -17.23 -26.35 -11.93
C ARG A 229 -17.61 -25.09 -12.71
N GLY A 230 -17.28 -25.01 -14.00
CA GLY A 230 -17.62 -23.89 -14.88
C GLY A 230 -16.40 -23.04 -15.24
N VAL A 231 -16.64 -21.74 -15.49
CA VAL A 231 -15.60 -20.78 -15.85
C VAL A 231 -14.53 -20.68 -14.76
N PHE A 232 -13.27 -20.68 -15.16
CA PHE A 232 -12.11 -20.57 -14.27
C PHE A 232 -12.26 -19.39 -13.29
N ASN A 233 -12.05 -19.68 -12.00
CA ASN A 233 -12.15 -18.71 -10.92
C ASN A 233 -10.84 -18.71 -10.14
N PHE A 234 -10.09 -17.59 -10.18
CA PHE A 234 -8.72 -17.53 -9.67
C PHE A 234 -8.67 -17.71 -8.14
N LYS A 235 -9.51 -16.98 -7.39
CA LYS A 235 -9.66 -17.14 -5.93
C LYS A 235 -9.93 -18.59 -5.56
N ARG A 236 -10.95 -19.21 -6.16
CA ARG A 236 -11.33 -20.60 -5.83
C ARG A 236 -10.27 -21.64 -6.19
N ALA A 237 -9.43 -21.35 -7.18
CA ALA A 237 -8.35 -22.23 -7.57
C ALA A 237 -7.15 -22.08 -6.63
N TYR A 238 -6.78 -20.86 -6.26
CA TYR A 238 -5.48 -20.59 -5.67
C TYR A 238 -5.48 -20.10 -4.22
N ASP A 239 -6.58 -19.56 -3.70
CA ASP A 239 -6.63 -19.05 -2.33
C ASP A 239 -6.60 -20.22 -1.35
N GLN A 240 -5.62 -20.22 -0.42
CA GLN A 240 -5.45 -21.32 0.53
C GLN A 240 -6.63 -21.44 1.50
N ASN A 241 -7.30 -20.32 1.80
CA ASN A 241 -8.31 -20.22 2.84
C ASN A 241 -9.71 -19.98 2.26
N ASP A 242 -9.94 -20.27 0.97
CA ASP A 242 -11.27 -20.09 0.38
C ASP A 242 -12.30 -21.03 1.02
N CYS A 243 -13.12 -20.46 1.89
CA CYS A 243 -14.29 -21.10 2.49
C CYS A 243 -15.59 -20.68 1.79
N GLY A 244 -15.50 -19.97 0.66
CA GLY A 244 -16.65 -19.42 -0.06
C GLY A 244 -17.30 -18.20 0.62
N ILE A 245 -16.67 -17.65 1.66
CA ILE A 245 -17.14 -16.48 2.41
C ILE A 245 -16.02 -15.43 2.42
N GLU A 246 -16.35 -14.21 1.99
CA GLU A 246 -15.46 -13.04 2.07
C GLU A 246 -15.09 -12.73 3.54
N SER A 247 -13.84 -12.36 3.79
CA SER A 247 -13.34 -11.98 5.12
C SER A 247 -14.14 -10.82 5.72
N SER A 248 -14.11 -10.69 7.06
CA SER A 248 -14.86 -9.64 7.76
C SER A 248 -14.41 -8.24 7.35
N ARG A 249 -13.10 -8.01 7.22
CA ARG A 249 -12.50 -6.73 6.80
C ARG A 249 -12.86 -6.41 5.35
N TYR A 250 -12.70 -7.36 4.43
CA TYR A 250 -13.10 -7.15 3.03
C TYR A 250 -14.57 -6.75 2.91
N ARG A 251 -15.47 -7.47 3.61
CA ARG A 251 -16.91 -7.15 3.62
C ARG A 251 -17.21 -5.80 4.26
N ALA A 252 -16.51 -5.44 5.34
CA ALA A 252 -16.70 -4.17 6.02
C ALA A 252 -16.23 -2.99 5.16
N GLY A 253 -15.03 -3.09 4.58
CA GLY A 253 -14.48 -2.12 3.65
C GLY A 253 -15.43 -1.87 2.46
N LYS A 254 -15.88 -2.95 1.82
CA LYS A 254 -16.84 -2.87 0.70
C LYS A 254 -18.16 -2.17 1.10
N ARG A 255 -18.65 -2.39 2.32
CA ARG A 255 -19.84 -1.68 2.83
C ARG A 255 -19.55 -0.20 3.05
N LEU A 256 -18.48 0.13 3.77
CA LEU A 256 -18.08 1.52 4.07
C LEU A 256 -17.89 2.33 2.79
N LEU A 257 -17.14 1.79 1.81
CA LEU A 257 -16.94 2.46 0.53
C LEU A 257 -18.27 2.75 -0.19
N ARG A 258 -19.18 1.77 -0.25
CA ARG A 258 -20.49 1.95 -0.88
C ARG A 258 -21.35 2.96 -0.15
N ASP A 259 -21.38 2.91 1.18
CA ASP A 259 -22.24 3.77 1.99
C ASP A 259 -21.79 5.23 1.94
N LEU A 260 -20.48 5.48 1.93
CA LEU A 260 -19.88 6.81 1.86
C LEU A 260 -19.90 7.38 0.42
N SER A 261 -19.76 6.53 -0.61
CA SER A 261 -19.72 6.99 -2.01
C SER A 261 -21.08 7.05 -2.72
N LYS A 262 -22.17 6.55 -2.11
CA LYS A 262 -23.50 6.45 -2.74
C LYS A 262 -24.06 7.77 -3.30
N ASN A 263 -23.63 8.91 -2.75
CA ASN A 263 -24.10 10.23 -3.17
C ASN A 263 -23.18 10.88 -4.22
N GLY A 264 -22.11 10.22 -4.66
CA GLY A 264 -21.16 10.79 -5.62
C GLY A 264 -20.34 11.94 -5.05
N GLN A 265 -20.11 11.96 -3.74
CA GLN A 265 -19.43 13.05 -3.03
C GLN A 265 -18.22 12.55 -2.22
N PHE A 266 -17.76 11.33 -2.48
CA PHE A 266 -16.65 10.74 -1.74
C PHE A 266 -15.36 11.56 -1.95
N SER A 267 -14.67 11.85 -0.86
CA SER A 267 -13.50 12.73 -0.79
C SER A 267 -12.33 12.08 -0.05
N ALA A 268 -11.19 12.78 0.02
CA ALA A 268 -10.05 12.32 0.83
C ALA A 268 -10.44 12.10 2.31
N THR A 269 -11.26 12.98 2.89
CA THR A 269 -11.65 12.87 4.29
C THR A 269 -12.58 11.69 4.56
N ASP A 270 -13.39 11.29 3.58
CA ASP A 270 -14.18 10.06 3.69
C ASP A 270 -13.26 8.82 3.70
N MET A 271 -12.19 8.84 2.90
CA MET A 271 -11.18 7.79 2.95
C MET A 271 -10.41 7.80 4.28
N PHE A 272 -10.13 8.96 4.87
CA PHE A 272 -9.55 9.02 6.23
C PHE A 272 -10.48 8.32 7.23
N THR A 273 -11.80 8.52 7.14
CA THR A 273 -12.77 7.80 7.98
C THR A 273 -12.70 6.29 7.78
N VAL A 274 -12.61 5.81 6.54
CA VAL A 274 -12.47 4.37 6.24
C VAL A 274 -11.20 3.80 6.88
N LEU A 275 -10.06 4.47 6.69
CA LEU A 275 -8.76 4.01 7.22
C LEU A 275 -8.65 4.10 8.74
N ARG A 276 -9.52 4.89 9.40
CA ARG A 276 -9.62 5.03 10.86
C ARG A 276 -10.67 4.11 11.50
N ASP A 277 -11.34 3.26 10.72
CA ASP A 277 -12.42 2.42 11.24
C ASP A 277 -11.88 1.25 12.08
N GLU A 278 -11.78 1.47 13.39
CA GLU A 278 -11.42 0.46 14.38
C GLU A 278 -12.47 -0.67 14.53
N PRO A 279 -13.80 -0.41 14.53
CA PRO A 279 -14.81 -1.46 14.73
C PRO A 279 -14.78 -2.58 13.68
N SER A 280 -14.45 -2.26 12.43
CA SER A 280 -14.28 -3.25 11.36
C SER A 280 -12.93 -3.99 11.42
N GLY A 281 -11.96 -3.45 12.16
CA GLY A 281 -10.58 -3.91 12.19
C GLY A 281 -9.71 -3.39 11.04
N ILE A 282 -10.21 -2.45 10.21
CA ILE A 282 -9.40 -1.80 9.15
C ILE A 282 -8.28 -0.97 9.79
N CYS A 283 -8.58 -0.25 10.87
CA CYS A 283 -7.59 0.42 11.71
C CYS A 283 -7.15 -0.54 12.83
N MET A 284 -5.93 -1.07 12.73
CA MET A 284 -5.38 -1.97 13.74
C MET A 284 -4.56 -1.20 14.78
N CYS A 285 -5.05 -1.17 16.02
CA CYS A 285 -4.35 -0.51 17.14
C CYS A 285 -4.26 -1.35 18.44
N PRO A 286 -4.20 -2.70 18.42
CA PRO A 286 -4.02 -3.47 19.65
C PRO A 286 -2.61 -3.23 20.23
N PRO A 287 -2.47 -3.13 21.57
CA PRO A 287 -1.14 -3.06 22.21
C PRO A 287 -0.33 -4.34 21.94
N ASP A 288 0.99 -4.19 21.77
CA ASP A 288 1.99 -5.27 21.68
C ASP A 288 1.69 -6.33 20.59
N SER A 289 1.16 -5.90 19.44
CA SER A 289 0.79 -6.76 18.31
C SER A 289 1.07 -6.04 16.98
N PHE A 290 0.50 -6.53 15.89
CA PHE A 290 0.43 -5.80 14.63
C PHE A 290 -0.39 -4.53 14.81
N VAL A 291 0.06 -3.44 14.19
CA VAL A 291 -0.65 -2.15 14.15
C VAL A 291 -0.64 -1.62 12.73
N SER A 292 -1.57 -0.73 12.40
CA SER A 292 -1.50 0.08 11.18
C SER A 292 -0.33 1.05 11.32
N THR A 293 0.84 0.61 10.84
CA THR A 293 2.14 1.30 11.01
C THR A 293 2.29 2.52 10.10
N GLY A 294 1.48 2.62 9.06
CA GLY A 294 1.36 3.79 8.21
C GLY A 294 0.11 3.70 7.33
N SER A 295 -0.36 4.86 6.88
CA SER A 295 -1.52 4.97 6.00
C SER A 295 -1.29 5.98 4.88
N GLN A 296 -1.85 5.68 3.71
CA GLN A 296 -1.85 6.56 2.54
C GLN A 296 -3.29 6.79 2.06
N VAL A 297 -3.59 8.01 1.64
CA VAL A 297 -4.74 8.32 0.77
C VAL A 297 -4.23 9.07 -0.45
N SER A 298 -4.81 8.86 -1.62
CA SER A 298 -4.43 9.62 -2.81
C SER A 298 -5.67 9.99 -3.62
N VAL A 299 -5.74 11.26 -4.03
CA VAL A 299 -6.78 11.80 -4.88
C VAL A 299 -6.17 12.08 -6.25
N LEU A 300 -6.55 11.28 -7.24
CA LEU A 300 -5.94 11.20 -8.55
C LEU A 300 -6.83 11.90 -9.58
N HIS A 301 -6.43 13.11 -9.98
CA HIS A 301 -7.19 13.90 -10.94
C HIS A 301 -6.80 13.55 -12.36
N LYS A 302 -7.79 13.54 -13.27
CA LYS A 302 -7.53 13.25 -14.68
C LYS A 302 -6.53 14.24 -15.29
N PRO A 303 -5.63 13.77 -16.18
CA PRO A 303 -4.81 14.65 -16.99
C PRO A 303 -5.66 15.70 -17.70
N GLY A 304 -5.26 16.97 -17.64
CA GLY A 304 -5.98 18.08 -18.27
C GLY A 304 -7.15 18.66 -17.46
N SER A 305 -7.46 18.12 -16.26
CA SER A 305 -8.45 18.72 -15.34
C SER A 305 -8.02 20.10 -14.78
N GLY A 306 -6.75 20.47 -14.93
CA GLY A 306 -6.17 21.67 -14.33
C GLY A 306 -5.90 21.56 -12.83
N LYS A 307 -6.25 20.42 -12.21
CA LYS A 307 -6.02 20.13 -10.79
C LYS A 307 -4.88 19.11 -10.65
N PRO A 308 -3.86 19.35 -9.82
CA PRO A 308 -2.87 18.33 -9.50
C PRO A 308 -3.48 17.22 -8.63
N SER A 309 -2.89 16.02 -8.70
CA SER A 309 -3.19 14.95 -7.74
C SER A 309 -2.53 15.24 -6.39
N CYS A 310 -3.13 14.74 -5.31
CA CYS A 310 -2.66 14.96 -3.94
C CYS A 310 -2.59 13.65 -3.18
N HIS A 311 -1.45 13.40 -2.53
CA HIS A 311 -1.14 12.17 -1.79
C HIS A 311 -0.96 12.51 -0.31
N TRP A 312 -1.65 11.80 0.55
CA TRP A 312 -1.70 12.05 1.98
C TRP A 312 -1.07 10.88 2.72
N PHE A 313 -0.14 11.14 3.63
CA PHE A 313 0.51 10.10 4.42
C PHE A 313 0.46 10.41 5.91
N THR A 314 0.30 9.40 6.76
CA THR A 314 0.38 9.60 8.21
C THR A 314 1.82 9.75 8.68
N ALA A 315 2.78 9.02 8.09
CA ALA A 315 4.18 8.97 8.56
C ALA A 315 4.35 8.61 10.05
N THR A 316 3.30 8.10 10.68
CA THR A 316 3.21 7.65 12.07
C THR A 316 2.19 6.51 12.15
N PRO A 317 2.33 5.59 13.13
CA PRO A 317 1.41 4.49 13.32
C PRO A 317 0.04 4.97 13.84
N ASP A 318 -0.97 4.12 13.76
CA ASP A 318 -2.33 4.38 14.23
C ASP A 318 -2.96 5.60 13.53
N PRO A 319 -3.64 5.41 12.38
CA PRO A 319 -4.28 6.53 11.68
C PRO A 319 -5.38 7.21 12.50
N SER A 320 -5.94 6.56 13.54
CA SER A 320 -6.94 7.18 14.43
C SER A 320 -6.29 8.23 15.35
N GLN A 321 -4.99 8.14 15.58
CA GLN A 321 -4.19 9.09 16.36
C GLN A 321 -3.21 9.93 15.51
N SER A 322 -3.23 9.78 14.19
CA SER A 322 -2.28 10.42 13.28
C SER A 322 -2.92 11.44 12.36
N VAL A 323 -2.12 12.42 11.94
CA VAL A 323 -2.49 13.44 10.95
C VAL A 323 -2.09 12.99 9.56
N PHE A 324 -3.04 13.03 8.62
CA PHE A 324 -2.76 12.87 7.20
C PHE A 324 -2.09 14.14 6.65
N LYS A 325 -0.83 14.01 6.22
CA LYS A 325 0.01 15.10 5.70
C LYS A 325 -0.02 15.10 4.18
N PRO A 326 -0.41 16.20 3.52
CA PRO A 326 -0.53 16.23 2.07
C PRO A 326 0.81 16.44 1.37
N PHE A 327 0.94 15.83 0.20
CA PHE A 327 2.06 15.90 -0.71
C PHE A 327 1.53 16.03 -2.14
N ILE A 328 2.12 16.95 -2.91
CA ILE A 328 1.85 17.14 -4.33
C ILE A 328 3.18 17.11 -5.05
N PHE A 329 3.28 16.35 -6.15
CA PHE A 329 4.48 16.36 -6.99
C PHE A 329 4.67 17.74 -7.62
N THR A 330 5.84 18.33 -7.39
CA THR A 330 6.25 19.64 -7.91
C THR A 330 7.70 19.59 -8.37
N GLN A 331 8.16 20.62 -9.10
CA GLN A 331 9.54 20.67 -9.57
C GLN A 331 10.55 20.90 -8.43
N ASN A 332 10.14 21.50 -7.31
CA ASN A 332 11.03 21.95 -6.25
C ASN A 332 10.67 21.39 -4.87
N VAL A 333 10.14 20.16 -4.83
CA VAL A 333 9.76 19.44 -3.60
C VAL A 333 10.80 19.66 -2.49
N LYS A 334 10.33 20.18 -1.35
CA LYS A 334 11.04 20.20 -0.09
C LYS A 334 10.51 19.07 0.78
N PHE A 335 11.41 18.24 1.29
CA PHE A 335 11.06 17.05 2.04
C PHE A 335 11.73 17.08 3.43
N PRO A 336 11.01 16.77 4.52
CA PRO A 336 11.54 16.83 5.88
C PRO A 336 12.32 15.57 6.24
N ASP A 337 13.41 15.73 7.01
CA ASP A 337 14.20 14.60 7.51
C ASP A 337 13.52 13.89 8.71
N GLU A 338 12.56 14.55 9.37
CA GLU A 338 11.89 14.05 10.58
C GLU A 338 11.05 12.79 10.38
N VAL A 339 10.74 12.43 9.14
CA VAL A 339 9.98 11.24 8.74
C VAL A 339 10.87 10.12 8.17
N VAL A 340 12.19 10.35 8.12
CA VAL A 340 13.16 9.41 7.54
C VAL A 340 13.95 8.78 8.67
N SER A 341 14.06 7.45 8.65
CA SER A 341 14.80 6.72 9.67
C SER A 341 16.29 7.06 9.63
N PRO A 342 16.95 7.16 10.80
CA PRO A 342 18.39 7.43 10.84
C PRO A 342 19.16 6.29 10.17
N ILE A 343 20.26 6.62 9.48
CA ILE A 343 21.19 5.62 8.98
C ILE A 343 21.91 5.01 10.19
N VAL A 344 21.40 3.88 10.66
CA VAL A 344 22.03 3.15 11.75
C VAL A 344 23.09 2.21 11.17
N GLY A 345 24.30 2.25 11.73
CA GLY A 345 25.38 1.32 11.37
C GLY A 345 25.04 -0.14 11.75
N GLN A 346 26.05 -1.02 11.78
CA GLN A 346 25.90 -2.46 12.03
C GLN A 346 25.54 -2.83 13.48
N SER A 347 24.55 -2.17 14.09
CA SER A 347 23.94 -2.61 15.35
C SER A 347 23.09 -3.86 15.09
N ARG A 348 23.11 -4.82 16.02
CA ARG A 348 22.23 -6.00 15.98
C ARG A 348 20.75 -5.66 16.14
N LYS A 349 20.43 -4.51 16.75
CA LYS A 349 19.07 -3.96 16.88
C LYS A 349 19.16 -2.44 16.73
N PRO A 350 19.14 -1.92 15.49
CA PRO A 350 19.18 -0.49 15.27
C PRO A 350 17.87 0.17 15.72
N ASP A 351 17.94 1.30 16.44
CA ASP A 351 16.75 2.13 16.67
C ASP A 351 16.44 2.91 15.40
N ARG A 352 15.45 2.41 14.64
CA ARG A 352 15.03 2.99 13.36
C ARG A 352 13.96 4.08 13.52
N ARG A 353 13.54 4.42 14.75
CA ARG A 353 12.51 5.44 14.96
C ARG A 353 13.04 6.82 14.52
N HIS A 354 12.39 7.40 13.52
CA HIS A 354 12.62 8.77 13.09
C HIS A 354 12.05 9.76 14.13
N GLU A 355 12.36 11.05 13.98
CA GLU A 355 12.04 12.04 15.02
C GLU A 355 10.53 12.19 15.24
N LEU A 356 9.75 12.30 14.15
CA LEU A 356 8.30 12.39 14.25
C LEU A 356 7.70 11.16 14.94
N TYR A 357 8.20 9.95 14.64
CA TYR A 357 7.75 8.72 15.31
C TYR A 357 7.96 8.80 16.82
N LYS A 358 9.14 9.23 17.27
CA LYS A 358 9.47 9.34 18.70
C LYS A 358 8.59 10.36 19.41
N LEU A 359 8.27 11.48 18.76
CA LEU A 359 7.38 12.51 19.29
C LEU A 359 5.95 11.98 19.38
N HIS A 360 5.46 11.34 18.33
CA HIS A 360 4.13 10.73 18.27
C HIS A 360 3.96 9.63 19.34
N GLU A 361 4.92 8.72 19.47
CA GLU A 361 4.91 7.65 20.49
C GLU A 361 4.75 8.23 21.90
N LYS A 362 5.52 9.27 22.24
CA LYS A 362 5.39 9.96 23.52
C LYS A 362 4.03 10.62 23.69
N ALA A 363 3.53 11.29 22.65
CA ALA A 363 2.24 11.97 22.66
C ALA A 363 1.09 10.99 22.91
N VAL A 364 1.01 9.89 22.17
CA VAL A 364 -0.04 8.86 22.31
C VAL A 364 0.01 8.19 23.68
N ILE A 365 1.21 7.90 24.21
CA ILE A 365 1.35 7.39 25.59
C ILE A 365 0.77 8.37 26.61
N ASN A 366 1.01 9.67 26.42
CA ASN A 366 0.47 10.71 27.29
C ASN A 366 -1.05 10.86 27.15
N VAL A 367 -1.60 10.80 25.93
CA VAL A 367 -3.05 10.82 25.66
C VAL A 367 -3.78 9.66 26.35
N ARG A 368 -3.22 8.44 26.28
CA ARG A 368 -3.76 7.27 26.97
C ARG A 368 -3.75 7.42 28.49
N ARG A 369 -2.82 8.22 29.04
CA ARG A 369 -2.67 8.47 30.48
C ARG A 369 -3.45 9.69 30.98
N GLN A 370 -3.68 10.69 30.14
CA GLN A 370 -4.37 11.94 30.45
C GLN A 370 -5.17 12.34 29.19
N LYS A 371 -6.50 12.50 29.29
CA LYS A 371 -7.42 12.87 28.19
C LYS A 371 -7.03 14.21 27.52
N PHE A 372 -5.98 14.25 26.72
CA PHE A 372 -5.49 15.45 26.05
C PHE A 372 -4.98 15.12 24.65
N ALA A 373 -5.15 16.07 23.71
CA ALA A 373 -4.56 16.17 22.37
C ALA A 373 -5.36 15.72 21.12
N GLY A 374 -6.53 15.08 21.22
CA GLY A 374 -7.35 14.80 20.02
C GLY A 374 -7.73 16.07 19.23
N SER A 375 -8.08 17.16 19.94
CA SER A 375 -8.64 18.37 19.32
C SER A 375 -7.65 19.30 18.63
N ASN A 376 -6.33 19.10 18.78
CA ASN A 376 -5.32 19.94 18.11
C ASN A 376 -4.81 19.30 16.82
N LEU A 377 -4.64 17.97 16.80
CA LEU A 377 -4.28 17.23 15.58
C LEU A 377 -5.40 17.28 14.54
N GLU A 378 -6.66 17.17 14.96
CA GLU A 378 -7.83 17.36 14.09
C GLU A 378 -7.85 18.76 13.44
N LYS A 379 -7.48 19.80 14.19
CA LYS A 379 -7.38 21.17 13.66
C LYS A 379 -6.23 21.31 12.66
N LEU A 380 -5.09 20.66 12.92
CA LEU A 380 -3.96 20.64 12.02
C LEU A 380 -4.34 19.97 10.70
N GLU A 381 -4.96 18.80 10.76
CA GLU A 381 -5.45 18.08 9.58
C GLU A 381 -6.46 18.93 8.80
N ALA A 382 -7.48 19.49 9.47
CA ALA A 382 -8.48 20.33 8.84
C ALA A 382 -7.85 21.57 8.16
N LYS A 383 -6.86 22.20 8.78
CA LYS A 383 -6.11 23.33 8.19
C LYS A 383 -5.48 22.93 6.86
N TYR A 384 -4.79 21.80 6.78
CA TYR A 384 -4.13 21.36 5.56
C TYR A 384 -5.10 20.79 4.51
N VAL A 385 -6.23 20.21 4.93
CA VAL A 385 -7.34 19.86 4.02
C VAL A 385 -7.90 21.09 3.32
N GLU A 386 -8.18 22.18 4.06
CA GLU A 386 -8.63 23.43 3.45
C GLU A 386 -7.56 24.07 2.56
N LEU A 387 -6.29 24.05 2.99
CA LEU A 387 -5.18 24.56 2.16
C LEU A 387 -5.07 23.81 0.83
N VAL A 388 -5.20 22.47 0.83
CA VAL A 388 -5.21 21.70 -0.42
C VAL A 388 -6.40 22.09 -1.30
N LYS A 389 -7.60 22.25 -0.74
CA LYS A 389 -8.76 22.73 -1.52
C LYS A 389 -8.50 24.09 -2.17
N GLU A 390 -7.84 25.00 -1.45
CA GLU A 390 -7.45 26.31 -2.01
C GLU A 390 -6.47 26.16 -3.17
N ILE A 391 -5.41 25.35 -3.02
CA ILE A 391 -4.43 25.06 -4.07
C ILE A 391 -5.12 24.50 -5.32
N LEU A 392 -6.02 23.51 -5.14
CA LEU A 392 -6.77 22.88 -6.23
C LEU A 392 -7.74 23.84 -6.92
N SER A 393 -8.21 24.88 -6.23
CA SER A 393 -9.16 25.87 -6.78
C SER A 393 -8.48 27.01 -7.54
N LYS A 394 -7.29 27.46 -7.10
CA LYS A 394 -6.63 28.67 -7.63
C LYS A 394 -5.52 28.37 -8.65
N GLY A 395 -4.99 27.14 -8.71
CA GLY A 395 -4.03 26.67 -9.73
C GLY A 395 -2.63 27.33 -9.72
N ASP A 396 -2.43 28.41 -8.97
CA ASP A 396 -1.24 29.27 -9.04
C ASP A 396 -0.34 29.23 -7.79
N GLU A 397 -0.73 28.49 -6.74
CA GLU A 397 0.01 28.42 -5.47
C GLU A 397 1.15 27.37 -5.50
N LYS A 398 1.89 27.28 -6.62
CA LYS A 398 2.95 26.26 -6.82
C LYS A 398 4.02 26.28 -5.73
N GLN A 399 4.40 27.46 -5.22
CA GLN A 399 5.41 27.59 -4.17
C GLN A 399 4.93 27.05 -2.80
N VAL A 400 3.63 27.07 -2.54
CA VAL A 400 3.06 26.48 -1.32
C VAL A 400 3.06 24.96 -1.43
N ALA A 401 2.70 24.44 -2.61
CA ALA A 401 2.74 23.00 -2.89
C ALA A 401 4.16 22.40 -2.74
N ASP A 402 5.22 23.15 -3.09
CA ASP A 402 6.62 22.71 -2.94
C ASP A 402 6.99 22.32 -1.50
N LYS A 403 6.36 22.94 -0.49
CA LYS A 403 6.66 22.75 0.94
C LYS A 403 5.53 22.09 1.73
N LEU A 404 4.46 21.71 1.07
CA LEU A 404 3.22 21.32 1.72
C LEU A 404 3.42 20.20 2.76
N PHE A 405 4.05 19.10 2.36
CA PHE A 405 4.36 17.98 3.26
C PHE A 405 5.36 18.37 4.35
N TYR A 406 6.39 19.15 3.98
CA TYR A 406 7.42 19.64 4.89
C TYR A 406 6.81 20.49 6.01
N ASP A 407 5.99 21.48 5.67
CA ASP A 407 5.40 22.42 6.62
C ASP A 407 4.44 21.70 7.57
N THR A 408 3.63 20.74 7.07
CA THR A 408 2.75 19.94 7.95
C THR A 408 3.55 19.12 8.96
N VAL A 409 4.61 18.43 8.53
CA VAL A 409 5.47 17.65 9.43
C VAL A 409 6.13 18.53 10.49
N LYS A 410 6.66 19.70 10.09
CA LYS A 410 7.31 20.62 11.04
C LYS A 410 6.32 21.16 12.07
N GLU A 411 5.13 21.54 11.64
CA GLU A 411 4.09 22.05 12.52
C GLU A 411 3.60 20.96 13.49
N GLU A 412 3.45 19.72 13.05
CA GLU A 412 3.11 18.59 13.91
C GLU A 412 4.20 18.28 14.95
N CYS A 413 5.47 18.26 14.54
CA CYS A 413 6.59 18.11 15.47
C CYS A 413 6.58 19.21 16.55
N LEU A 414 6.23 20.45 16.19
CA LEU A 414 6.10 21.55 17.15
C LEU A 414 4.91 21.40 18.09
N MET A 415 3.83 20.72 17.68
CA MET A 415 2.67 20.45 18.54
C MET A 415 2.92 19.37 19.58
N TYR A 416 3.87 18.45 19.32
CA TYR A 416 4.23 17.38 20.25
C TYR A 416 5.27 17.80 21.30
N ASN A 417 6.04 18.85 21.03
CA ASN A 417 6.99 19.45 21.97
C ASN A 417 6.29 20.44 22.90
#